data_AF-A0A843V3L1-F1
#
_entry.id   AF-A0A843V3L1-F1
#
_cell.length_a   1.000
_cell.length_b   1.000
_cell.length_c   1.000
_cell.angle_alpha   90.00
_cell.angle_beta   90.00
_cell.angle_gamma   90.00
#
_symmetry.space_group_name_H-M   'P 1'
#
loop_
_entity.id
_entity.type
_entity.pdbx_description
1 polymer ?
#
loop_
_entity_poly.entity_id
_entity_poly.type
_entity_poly.pdbx_seq_one_letter_code
_entity_poly.pdbx_strand_id
1 'polypeptide(L)'
;MQKRGVVGAAAYQRGGTNCCLLDPTAVHWLTQFSDLTPEEFEPGYLRLHHRLPPMFSKKAAGVGSAHEAPMLPTDDLLADFDWKDHGAITPVKN
;
A
#
# COMPACT_ATOMS: atom_id res chain seq x y z
N MET A 1 -6.66 7.18 60.97
CA MET A 1 -6.72 6.00 60.08
C MET A 1 -5.70 6.18 58.97
N GLN A 2 -4.71 5.27 58.91
CA GLN A 2 -3.82 5.08 57.75
C GLN A 2 -4.63 4.59 56.53
N LYS A 3 -4.26 4.99 55.31
CA LYS A 3 -3.69 4.17 54.19
C LYS A 3 -3.03 5.16 53.20
N ARG A 4 -1.70 5.12 52.96
CA ARG A 4 -0.99 4.32 51.92
C ARG A 4 -1.69 4.46 50.56
N GLY A 5 -1.17 5.15 49.55
CA GLY A 5 0.10 4.89 48.84
C GLY A 5 -0.22 4.19 47.51
N VAL A 6 0.55 4.45 46.44
CA VAL A 6 0.63 3.81 45.09
C VAL A 6 0.81 4.93 44.05
N VAL A 7 2.07 5.34 43.83
CA VAL A 7 3.00 4.95 42.74
C VAL A 7 2.68 5.61 41.40
N GLY A 8 3.76 6.13 40.79
CA GLY A 8 3.69 7.02 39.64
C GLY A 8 3.26 6.33 38.34
N ALA A 9 2.83 7.19 37.43
CA ALA A 9 2.97 6.94 36.01
C ALA A 9 3.96 7.99 35.51
N ALA A 10 5.22 7.58 35.41
CA ALA A 10 6.21 8.32 34.66
C ALA A 10 5.61 8.62 33.28
N ALA A 11 5.62 9.90 32.91
CA ALA A 11 5.29 10.34 31.57
C ALA A 11 6.23 9.61 30.61
N TYR A 12 5.68 8.60 29.94
CA TYR A 12 6.35 7.88 28.89
C TYR A 12 6.34 8.79 27.67
N GLN A 13 7.35 9.65 27.58
CA GLN A 13 7.71 10.32 26.34
C GLN A 13 8.63 9.35 25.59
N ARG A 14 8.09 8.30 24.93
CA ARG A 14 8.87 7.63 23.87
C ARG A 14 8.63 8.37 22.56
N GLY A 15 9.72 8.93 22.05
CA GLY A 15 9.77 9.65 20.79
C GLY A 15 9.53 8.76 19.57
N GLY A 16 9.22 9.44 18.47
CA GLY A 16 9.09 8.83 17.15
C GLY A 16 8.17 9.60 16.19
N THR A 17 8.23 10.94 16.13
CA THR A 17 7.38 11.75 15.23
C THR A 17 8.10 12.10 13.92
N ASN A 18 8.67 11.11 13.22
CA ASN A 18 9.38 11.35 11.95
C ASN A 18 8.67 10.74 10.72
N CYS A 19 7.68 9.84 10.89
CA CYS A 19 6.96 9.22 9.76
C CYS A 19 6.26 10.23 8.86
N CYS A 20 5.71 11.25 9.50
CA CYS A 20 4.58 12.00 8.99
C CYS A 20 4.97 13.47 8.70
N LEU A 21 6.26 13.77 8.86
CA LEU A 21 6.88 15.05 8.49
C LEU A 21 7.26 15.10 7.00
N LEU A 22 7.33 13.94 6.34
CA LEU A 22 7.78 13.80 4.96
C LEU A 22 6.71 14.24 3.95
N ASP A 23 5.42 14.05 4.28
CA ASP A 23 4.30 14.53 3.47
C ASP A 23 3.23 15.17 4.38
N PRO A 24 3.13 16.51 4.41
CA PRO A 24 2.12 17.21 5.20
C PRO A 24 0.71 17.14 4.60
N THR A 25 0.56 16.68 3.34
CA THR A 25 -0.75 16.55 2.68
C THR A 25 -1.43 15.21 2.95
N ALA A 26 -0.65 14.18 3.29
CA ALA A 26 -1.17 12.88 3.66
C ALA A 26 -1.61 12.86 5.13
N VAL A 27 -2.86 12.45 5.36
CA VAL A 27 -3.35 12.16 6.71
C VAL A 27 -3.01 10.71 7.03
N HIS A 28 -2.14 10.52 8.03
CA HIS A 28 -1.66 9.21 8.46
C HIS A 28 -2.48 8.72 9.65
N TRP A 29 -3.12 7.55 9.51
CA TRP A 29 -3.87 6.88 10.58
C TRP A 29 -3.12 5.65 11.08
N LEU A 30 -3.54 5.15 12.26
CA LEU A 30 -3.06 3.87 12.77
C LEU A 30 -3.58 2.74 11.86
N THR A 31 -2.67 2.08 11.15
CA THR A 31 -2.98 0.95 10.26
C THR A 31 -2.58 -0.38 10.90
N GLN A 32 -2.96 -1.50 10.28
CA GLN A 32 -2.54 -2.84 10.71
C GLN A 32 -1.02 -3.09 10.62
N PHE A 33 -0.25 -2.16 10.03
CA PHE A 33 1.20 -2.26 9.86
C PHE A 33 1.96 -1.36 10.84
N SER A 34 1.27 -0.75 11.81
CA SER A 34 1.87 0.24 12.71
C SER A 34 2.88 -0.35 13.69
N ASP A 35 2.89 -1.67 13.85
CA ASP A 35 3.83 -2.45 14.66
C ASP A 35 5.05 -2.95 13.88
N LEU A 36 4.99 -2.94 12.54
CA LEU A 36 6.05 -3.44 11.69
C LEU A 36 7.09 -2.36 11.39
N THR A 37 8.35 -2.72 11.53
CA THR A 37 9.45 -1.92 11.00
C THR A 37 9.50 -2.01 9.47
N PRO A 38 10.13 -1.05 8.77
CA PRO A 38 10.27 -1.12 7.31
C PRO A 38 10.92 -2.43 6.81
N GLU A 39 11.92 -2.94 7.54
CA GLU A 39 12.63 -4.18 7.22
C GLU A 39 11.72 -5.43 7.32
N GLU A 40 10.70 -5.40 8.18
CA GLU A 40 9.72 -6.48 8.34
C GLU A 40 8.57 -6.37 7.32
N PHE A 41 8.18 -5.14 6.97
CA PHE A 41 7.10 -4.88 6.03
C PHE A 41 7.46 -5.26 4.58
N GLU A 42 8.68 -4.93 4.16
CA GLU A 42 9.19 -5.18 2.81
C GLU A 42 9.00 -6.63 2.33
N PRO A 43 9.49 -7.67 3.03
CA PRO A 43 9.42 -9.03 2.54
C PRO A 43 8.01 -9.61 2.47
N GLY A 44 7.07 -9.10 3.28
CA GLY A 44 5.70 -9.61 3.36
C GLY A 44 4.72 -8.97 2.39
N TYR A 45 4.84 -7.66 2.13
CA TYR A 45 3.80 -6.89 1.44
C TYR A 45 4.27 -6.19 0.17
N LEU A 46 5.56 -5.86 0.03
CA LEU A 46 6.08 -5.14 -1.15
C LEU A 46 6.72 -6.06 -2.18
N ARG A 47 7.13 -7.25 -1.78
CA ARG A 47 7.75 -8.19 -2.72
C ARG A 47 6.70 -8.78 -3.66
N LEU A 48 6.84 -8.48 -4.94
CA LEU A 48 6.20 -9.26 -5.98
C LEU A 48 6.86 -10.64 -6.00
N HIS A 49 6.23 -11.64 -5.37
CA HIS A 49 6.68 -13.01 -5.52
C HIS A 49 6.60 -13.35 -7.01
N HIS A 50 7.76 -13.45 -7.67
CA HIS A 50 7.90 -13.89 -9.05
C HIS A 50 7.53 -15.37 -9.21
N ARG A 51 6.31 -15.76 -8.82
CA ARG A 51 5.57 -16.81 -9.50
C ARG A 51 4.87 -16.16 -10.68
N LEU A 52 5.63 -15.47 -11.53
CA LEU A 52 5.10 -15.08 -12.83
C LEU A 52 4.60 -16.38 -13.47
N PRO A 53 3.32 -16.49 -13.84
CA PRO A 53 2.90 -17.52 -14.78
C PRO A 53 3.91 -17.52 -15.93
N PRO A 54 4.30 -18.70 -16.48
CA PRO A 54 5.28 -18.76 -17.55
C PRO A 54 5.00 -17.76 -18.68
N MET A 55 3.72 -17.43 -18.90
CA MET A 55 3.19 -16.39 -19.79
C MET A 55 3.79 -14.98 -19.65
N PHE A 56 4.22 -14.56 -18.46
CA PHE A 56 4.84 -13.23 -18.22
C PHE A 56 6.36 -13.28 -18.15
N SER A 57 6.98 -14.45 -18.29
CA SER A 57 8.41 -14.53 -18.50
C SER A 57 8.71 -14.07 -19.94
N LYS A 58 9.78 -13.28 -20.15
CA LYS A 58 10.24 -12.88 -21.49
C LYS A 58 10.45 -14.06 -22.46
N LYS A 59 10.52 -15.30 -21.93
CA LYS A 59 10.65 -16.55 -22.67
C LYS A 59 9.32 -17.13 -23.17
N ALA A 60 8.17 -16.63 -22.71
CA ALA A 60 6.85 -16.95 -23.26
C ALA A 60 6.38 -15.96 -24.34
N ALA A 61 7.23 -15.01 -24.74
CA ALA A 61 7.05 -14.22 -25.97
C ALA A 61 7.21 -15.04 -27.27
N GLY A 62 6.95 -16.36 -27.20
CA GLY A 62 7.02 -17.33 -28.30
C GLY A 62 5.74 -18.13 -28.48
N VAL A 63 4.62 -17.75 -27.85
CA VAL A 63 3.30 -18.35 -28.09
C VAL A 63 2.35 -17.27 -28.61
N GLY A 64 2.32 -17.12 -29.94
CA GLY A 64 1.37 -16.29 -30.68
C GLY A 64 1.64 -14.79 -30.55
N SER A 65 1.59 -14.09 -31.68
CA SER A 65 1.65 -12.62 -31.73
C SER A 65 0.71 -12.03 -30.69
N ALA A 66 1.22 -11.40 -29.63
CA ALA A 66 0.41 -10.52 -28.81
C ALA A 66 -0.21 -9.51 -29.78
N HIS A 67 -1.54 -9.46 -29.86
CA HIS A 67 -2.20 -8.48 -30.69
C HIS A 67 -1.82 -7.11 -30.13
N GLU A 68 -0.95 -6.40 -30.85
CA GLU A 68 -0.60 -5.04 -30.51
C GLU A 68 -1.89 -4.22 -30.60
N ALA A 69 -2.32 -3.69 -29.45
CA ALA A 69 -3.55 -2.93 -29.38
C ALA A 69 -3.38 -1.65 -30.21
N PRO A 70 -4.38 -1.27 -31.03
CA PRO A 70 -4.31 -0.01 -31.74
C PRO A 70 -4.27 1.15 -30.73
N MET A 71 -3.51 2.20 -31.05
CA MET A 71 -3.50 3.41 -30.25
C MET A 71 -4.90 4.04 -30.29
N LEU A 72 -5.52 4.18 -29.12
CA LEU A 72 -6.81 4.83 -28.98
C LEU A 72 -6.64 6.35 -28.99
N PRO A 73 -7.60 7.11 -29.56
CA PRO A 73 -7.60 8.56 -29.46
C PRO A 73 -7.76 8.97 -27.99
N THR A 74 -6.94 9.92 -27.55
CA THR A 74 -6.90 10.43 -26.16
C THR A 74 -7.29 11.91 -26.06
N ASP A 75 -7.90 12.47 -27.11
CA ASP A 75 -8.16 13.91 -27.22
C ASP A 75 -9.26 14.42 -26.26
N ASP A 76 -10.19 13.56 -25.84
CA ASP A 76 -11.37 13.92 -25.04
C ASP A 76 -11.45 13.16 -23.70
N LEU A 77 -10.31 12.94 -23.03
CA LEU A 77 -10.29 12.32 -21.70
C LEU A 77 -10.80 13.29 -20.63
N LEU A 78 -11.65 12.78 -19.75
CA LEU A 78 -12.12 13.55 -18.59
C LEU A 78 -10.95 13.87 -17.64
N ALA A 79 -11.00 15.04 -17.01
CA ALA A 79 -9.97 15.46 -16.05
C ALA A 79 -9.95 14.62 -14.76
N ASP A 80 -11.07 13.97 -14.43
CA ASP A 80 -11.23 13.09 -13.29
C ASP A 80 -12.08 11.87 -13.69
N PHE A 81 -11.66 10.68 -13.29
CA PHE A 81 -12.28 9.41 -13.67
C PHE A 81 -11.99 8.32 -12.64
N ASP A 82 -13.03 7.87 -11.91
CA ASP A 82 -12.93 6.75 -10.96
C ASP A 82 -13.57 5.47 -11.54
N TRP A 83 -12.76 4.46 -11.81
CA TRP A 83 -13.21 3.15 -12.29
C TRP A 83 -14.17 2.42 -11.33
N LYS A 84 -14.19 2.78 -10.04
CA LYS A 84 -15.09 2.19 -9.04
C LYS A 84 -16.55 2.48 -9.38
N ASP A 85 -16.84 3.66 -9.90
CA ASP A 85 -18.21 4.08 -10.26
C ASP A 85 -18.72 3.36 -11.51
N HIS A 86 -17.82 2.79 -12.30
CA HIS A 86 -18.14 2.05 -13.53
C HIS A 86 -18.22 0.52 -13.32
N GLY A 87 -18.16 0.03 -12.08
CA GLY A 87 -18.30 -1.39 -11.76
C GLY A 87 -17.14 -2.28 -12.27
N ALA A 88 -16.02 -1.66 -12.66
CA ALA A 88 -14.84 -2.36 -13.18
C ALA A 88 -13.90 -2.88 -12.06
N ILE A 89 -14.09 -2.40 -10.83
CA ILE A 89 -13.23 -2.74 -9.68
C ILE A 89 -13.94 -3.72 -8.74
N THR A 90 -13.25 -4.80 -8.39
CA THR A 90 -13.72 -5.79 -7.40
C THR A 90 -13.45 -5.30 -5.96
N PRO A 91 -14.10 -5.89 -4.94
CA PRO A 91 -13.77 -5.61 -3.54
C PRO A 91 -12.29 -5.81 -3.22
N VAL A 92 -11.81 -5.06 -2.22
CA VAL A 92 -10.43 -5.13 -1.73
C VAL A 92 -10.12 -6.55 -1.24
N LYS A 93 -8.95 -7.06 -1.63
CA LYS A 93 -8.43 -8.37 -1.22
C LYS A 93 -7.29 -8.16 -0.23
N ASN A 94 -7.06 -9.17 0.59
CA ASN A 94 -5.95 -9.23 1.54
C ASN A 94 -4.94 -10.29 1.10
#